data_AF-A0AAE2MPS8-F1
#
_entry.id   AF-A0AAE2MPS8-F1
#
_cell.length_a   1.000
_cell.length_b   1.000
_cell.length_c   1.000
_cell.angle_alpha   90.00
_cell.angle_beta   90.00
_cell.angle_gamma   90.00
#
_symmetry.space_group_name_H-M   'P 1'
#
loop_
_entity.id
_entity.type
_entity.pdbx_description
1 polymer ?
#
loop_
_entity_poly.entity_id
_entity_poly.type
_entity_poly.pdbx_seq_one_letter_code
_entity_poly.pdbx_strand_id
1 'polypeptide(L)' 'MTLHIKRIYEPSVDKDGTRILVDRLWPRGLNKQDAAVDTSG' A
#
# COMPACT_ATOMS: atom_id res chain seq x y z
N MET A 1 -17.93 5.44 9.20
CA MET A 1 -16.53 5.00 9.10
C MET A 1 -16.31 4.53 7.67
N THR A 2 -15.50 5.23 6.86
CA THR A 2 -15.35 4.93 5.43
C THR A 2 -13.97 4.35 5.19
N LEU A 3 -13.90 3.07 4.82
CA LEU A 3 -12.65 2.39 4.48
C LEU A 3 -12.35 2.58 3.00
N HIS A 4 -11.14 3.03 2.67
CA HIS A 4 -10.69 3.21 1.30
C HIS A 4 -9.72 2.09 0.93
N ILE A 5 -9.98 1.41 -0.18
CA ILE A 5 -9.11 0.37 -0.71
C ILE A 5 -8.39 0.96 -1.93
N LYS A 6 -7.07 0.84 -1.95
CA LYS A 6 -6.21 1.20 -3.08
C LYS A 6 -5.31 0.04 -3.44
N ARG A 7 -5.02 -0.09 -4.73
CA ARG A 7 -4.04 -1.07 -5.20
C ARG A 7 -2.63 -0.55 -4.97
N ILE A 8 -1.70 -1.46 -4.77
CA ILE A 8 -0.32 -1.09 -4.45
C ILE A 8 0.43 -0.47 -5.64
N TYR A 9 -0.05 -0.69 -6.87
CA TYR A 9 0.46 -0.05 -8.07
C TYR A 9 -0.04 1.40 -8.21
N GLU A 10 -1.04 1.81 -7.42
CA GLU A 10 -1.46 3.20 -7.39
C GLU A 10 -0.48 4.01 -6.53
N PRO A 11 -0.06 5.18 -7.01
CA PRO A 11 0.88 6.02 -6.28
C PRO A 11 0.28 6.45 -4.93
N SER A 12 1.10 6.45 -3.88
CA SER A 12 0.75 7.08 -2.60
C SER A 12 0.51 8.57 -2.81
N VAL A 13 -0.55 9.07 -2.20
CA VAL A 13 -0.81 10.51 -2.12
C VAL A 13 -0.94 10.92 -0.66
N ASP A 14 -0.61 12.16 -0.33
CA ASP A 14 -0.53 12.65 1.06
C ASP A 14 -1.84 12.49 1.85
N LYS A 15 -2.98 12.46 1.14
CA LYS A 15 -4.31 12.23 1.69
C LYS A 15 -4.61 10.78 2.12
N ASP A 16 -3.74 9.84 1.81
CA ASP A 16 -3.96 8.42 2.11
C ASP A 16 -3.72 8.07 3.59
N GLY A 17 -3.00 8.92 4.33
CA GLY A 17 -2.65 8.65 5.72
C GLY A 17 -1.83 7.36 5.85
N THR A 18 -2.17 6.52 6.83
CA THR A 18 -1.46 5.26 7.08
C THR A 18 -1.92 4.17 6.12
N ARG A 19 -1.00 3.64 5.30
CA ARG A 19 -1.26 2.52 4.38
C ARG A 19 -0.80 1.21 4.98
N ILE A 20 -1.75 0.28 5.15
CA ILE A 20 -1.50 -1.07 5.69
C ILE A 20 -1.61 -2.07 4.54
N LEU A 21 -0.59 -2.91 4.37
CA LEU A 21 -0.65 -4.01 3.42
C LEU A 21 -1.56 -5.12 3.95
N VAL A 22 -2.70 -5.34 3.28
CA VAL A 22 -3.67 -6.41 3.64
C VAL A 22 -3.69 -7.57 2.65
N ASP A 23 -2.94 -7.48 1.54
CA ASP A 23 -2.85 -8.52 0.52
C ASP A 23 -1.52 -9.29 0.64
N ARG A 24 -1.56 -10.61 0.41
CA ARG A 24 -0.37 -11.48 0.41
C ARG A 24 0.30 -11.53 -0.96
N LEU A 25 -0.36 -11.04 -2.01
CA LEU A 25 0.18 -11.05 -3.36
C LEU A 25 0.93 -9.74 -3.66
N TRP A 26 2.25 -9.81 -3.62
CA TRP A 26 3.11 -8.71 -4.02
C TRP A 26 3.35 -8.71 -5.53
N PRO A 27 3.15 -7.58 -6.24
CA PRO A 27 3.47 -7.51 -7.66
C PRO A 27 4.97 -7.65 -7.90
N ARG A 28 5.33 -8.41 -8.91
CA ARG A 28 6.73 -8.52 -9.34
C ARG A 28 7.20 -7.18 -9.91
N GLY A 29 8.39 -6.76 -9.52
CA GLY A 29 9.00 -5.52 -10.00
C GLY A 29 8.68 -4.25 -9.20
N LEU A 30 7.87 -4.33 -8.14
CA LEU A 30 7.69 -3.23 -7.19
C LEU A 30 8.57 -3.47 -5.96
N ASN A 31 9.34 -2.47 -5.50
CA ASN A 31 10.02 -2.59 -4.21
C ASN A 31 9.06 -2.17 -3.08
N LYS A 32 9.18 -2.80 -1.90
CA LYS A 32 8.38 -2.44 -0.71
C LYS A 32 8.58 -1.00 -0.28
N GLN A 33 9.79 -0.47 -0.47
CA GLN A 33 10.12 0.92 -0.17
C GLN A 33 9.36 1.90 -1.07
N ASP A 34 9.26 1.59 -2.37
CA ASP A 34 8.55 2.42 -3.36
C ASP A 34 7.03 2.45 -3.10
N ALA A 35 6.51 1.43 -2.45
CA ALA A 35 5.09 1.29 -2.17
C ALA A 35 4.62 2.11 -0.97
N ALA A 36 5.49 2.66 -0.14
CA ALA A 36 5.13 3.43 1.06
C ALA A 36 4.04 2.73 1.92
N VAL A 37 4.17 1.41 2.11
CA VAL A 37 3.28 0.60 2.95
C VAL A 37 4.04 0.00 4.12
N ASP A 38 3.41 -0.06 5.29
CA ASP A 38 3.95 -0.84 6.39
C ASP A 38 3.77 -2.33 6.11
N THR A 39 4.85 -3.10 6.21
CA THR A 39 4.84 -4.56 6.02
C THR A 39 5.24 -5.30 7.30
N SER A 40 5.07 -4.68 8.46
CA SER A 40 5.42 -5.21 9.76
C SER A 40 4.32 -6.18 10.22
N GLY A 41 4.24 -7.34 9.55
CA GLY A 41 3.36 -8.45 9.90
C GLY A 41 4.15 -9.64 10.41
#